data_AF-A0A7M1S243-F1
#
_entry.id   AF-A0A7M1S243-F1
#
_cell.length_a   1.000
_cell.length_b   1.000
_cell.length_c   1.000
_cell.angle_alpha   90.00
_cell.angle_beta   90.00
_cell.angle_gamma   90.00
#
_symmetry.space_group_name_H-M   'P 1'
#
loop_
_entity.id
_entity.type
_entity.pdbx_description
1 polymer ?
#
loop_
_entity_poly.entity_id
_entity_poly.type
_entity_poly.pdbx_seq_one_letter_code
_entity_poly.pdbx_strand_id
1 'polypeptide(L)'
;MRALWLIVLFLMPLFALEEGEKVYEKKCSVCHETYIPMSELKENFLKNNNILKLKAPTLNQLSFRLKQQIGNPRGDEDIHRMEVEAFISEYLKEPDLQKSLCLKDVIQYFDVMPSMKGEISEEEIAAVSKFIYDYDKKSVDEHTVHYENFDKALKRAQKEHKMIMIKATAEHCRYCVKMDREVMVDEKVKRALEKDFIPIEVDVSKEDLPLGLHADMTPTFFFIDQNAKVLKRVPGAWNVEDFLEILNKINQLKGDKK
;
A
#
# COMPACT_ATOMS: atom_id res chain seq x y z
N MET A 1 15.77 46.60 -18.39
CA MET A 1 15.75 45.16 -18.71
C MET A 1 16.01 44.38 -17.43
N ARG A 2 14.96 43.97 -16.71
CA ARG A 2 15.08 43.04 -15.58
C ARG A 2 14.59 41.69 -16.08
N ALA A 3 15.51 40.74 -16.13
CA ALA A 3 15.31 39.42 -16.70
C ALA A 3 14.15 38.69 -16.01
N LEU A 4 13.23 38.19 -16.84
CA LEU A 4 12.27 37.15 -16.49
C LEU A 4 13.08 35.93 -16.02
N TRP A 5 13.08 35.64 -14.73
CA TRP A 5 13.54 34.34 -14.25
C TRP A 5 12.46 33.32 -14.60
N LEU A 6 12.77 32.50 -15.61
CA LEU A 6 12.00 31.31 -15.97
C LEU A 6 11.92 30.39 -14.74
N ILE A 7 10.76 30.35 -14.09
CA ILE A 7 10.35 29.24 -13.25
C ILE A 7 10.06 28.07 -14.22
N VAL A 8 11.10 27.34 -14.60
CA VAL A 8 11.00 26.06 -15.31
C VAL A 8 11.87 25.10 -14.53
N LEU A 9 11.37 24.58 -13.40
CA LEU A 9 12.04 23.51 -12.65
C LEU A 9 11.12 23.03 -11.51
N PHE A 10 10.00 22.35 -11.84
CA PHE A 10 9.39 21.26 -11.05
C PHE A 10 8.05 20.76 -11.64
N LEU A 11 8.03 20.25 -12.87
CA LEU A 11 6.81 19.65 -13.44
C LEU A 11 7.03 18.29 -14.11
N MET A 12 8.28 17.91 -14.41
CA MET A 12 8.58 16.66 -15.11
C MET A 12 8.13 15.37 -14.42
N PRO A 13 8.19 15.20 -13.08
CA PRO A 13 7.82 13.91 -12.48
C PRO A 13 6.32 13.61 -12.54
N LEU A 14 5.47 14.65 -12.49
CA LEU A 14 4.01 14.52 -12.59
C LEU A 14 3.58 14.12 -14.00
N PHE A 15 4.15 14.78 -15.01
CA PHE A 15 3.82 14.51 -16.42
C PHE A 15 4.13 13.06 -16.83
N ALA A 16 5.26 12.51 -16.39
CA ALA A 16 5.63 11.12 -16.70
C ALA A 16 4.73 10.08 -16.01
N LEU A 17 4.20 10.37 -14.82
CA LEU A 17 3.23 9.48 -14.16
C LEU A 17 1.87 9.51 -14.88
N GLU A 18 1.43 10.70 -15.30
CA GLU A 18 0.18 10.87 -16.04
C GLU A 18 0.23 10.20 -17.42
N GLU A 19 1.41 10.19 -18.06
CA GLU A 19 1.63 9.51 -19.34
C GLU A 19 1.55 7.98 -19.19
N GLY A 20 2.20 7.42 -18.16
CA GLY A 20 2.12 5.98 -17.89
C GLY A 20 0.71 5.49 -17.56
N GLU A 21 -0.06 6.28 -16.80
CA GLU A 21 -1.47 6.01 -16.51
C GLU A 21 -2.32 5.97 -17.79
N LYS A 22 -2.12 6.92 -18.72
CA LYS A 22 -2.81 6.93 -20.03
C LYS A 22 -2.47 5.71 -20.88
N VAL A 23 -1.19 5.28 -20.91
CA VAL A 23 -0.79 4.06 -21.62
C VAL A 23 -1.49 2.84 -21.01
N TYR A 24 -1.50 2.75 -19.68
CA TYR A 24 -2.17 1.67 -18.96
C TYR A 24 -3.67 1.62 -19.29
N GLU A 25 -4.37 2.75 -19.17
CA GLU A 25 -5.80 2.85 -19.47
C GLU A 25 -6.11 2.42 -20.91
N LYS A 26 -5.29 2.84 -21.87
CA LYS A 26 -5.53 2.56 -23.28
C LYS A 26 -5.19 1.11 -23.67
N LYS A 27 -4.14 0.52 -23.09
CA LYS A 27 -3.54 -0.74 -23.60
C LYS A 27 -3.58 -1.91 -22.61
N CYS A 28 -3.63 -1.66 -21.31
CA CYS A 28 -3.51 -2.70 -20.28
C CYS A 28 -4.84 -2.95 -19.54
N SER A 29 -5.67 -1.91 -19.36
CA SER A 29 -6.90 -1.97 -18.58
C SER A 29 -7.97 -2.93 -19.13
N VAL A 30 -7.87 -3.30 -20.42
CA VAL A 30 -8.75 -4.29 -21.05
C VAL A 30 -8.68 -5.67 -20.38
N CYS A 31 -7.56 -5.99 -19.74
CA CYS A 31 -7.35 -7.24 -19.01
C CYS A 31 -7.09 -7.02 -17.52
N HIS A 32 -6.40 -5.94 -17.16
CA HIS A 32 -5.96 -5.68 -15.80
C HIS A 32 -6.86 -4.63 -15.13
N GLU A 33 -7.66 -5.08 -14.16
CA GLU A 33 -8.36 -4.16 -13.26
C GLU A 33 -7.34 -3.37 -12.42
N THR A 34 -7.63 -2.11 -12.11
CA THR A 34 -6.70 -1.20 -11.44
C THR A 34 -6.52 -1.57 -9.96
N TYR A 35 -7.50 -1.22 -9.12
CA TYR A 35 -7.48 -1.49 -7.69
C TYR A 35 -8.67 -2.36 -7.29
N ILE A 36 -8.37 -3.47 -6.64
CA ILE A 36 -9.35 -4.25 -5.89
C ILE A 36 -8.75 -4.52 -4.51
N PRO A 37 -9.50 -4.29 -3.41
CA PRO A 37 -9.03 -4.58 -2.06
C PRO A 37 -8.55 -6.03 -1.92
N MET A 38 -7.47 -6.23 -1.14
CA MET A 38 -6.91 -7.57 -0.94
C MET A 38 -7.90 -8.55 -0.28
N SER A 39 -8.85 -8.06 0.51
CA SER A 39 -9.92 -8.87 1.11
C SER A 39 -10.86 -9.44 0.04
N GLU A 40 -11.30 -8.62 -0.91
CA GLU A 40 -12.15 -9.03 -2.03
C GLU A 40 -11.40 -9.98 -2.99
N LEU A 41 -10.14 -9.69 -3.28
CA LEU A 41 -9.29 -10.58 -4.09
C LEU A 41 -9.16 -11.96 -3.45
N LYS A 42 -8.88 -12.01 -2.13
CA LYS A 42 -8.80 -13.27 -1.38
C LYS A 42 -10.11 -14.04 -1.44
N GLU A 43 -11.24 -13.38 -1.19
CA GLU A 43 -12.56 -14.02 -1.26
C GLU A 43 -12.82 -14.60 -2.65
N ASN A 44 -12.51 -13.83 -3.70
CA ASN A 44 -12.69 -14.26 -5.08
C ASN A 44 -11.88 -15.54 -5.40
N PHE A 45 -10.59 -15.60 -5.05
CA PHE A 45 -9.77 -16.78 -5.32
C PHE A 45 -10.13 -17.97 -4.43
N LEU A 46 -10.62 -17.75 -3.21
CA LEU A 46 -11.20 -18.82 -2.38
C LEU A 46 -12.46 -19.43 -3.02
N LYS A 47 -13.19 -18.65 -3.83
CA LYS A 47 -14.33 -19.11 -4.64
C LYS A 47 -13.96 -19.42 -6.09
N ASN A 48 -12.71 -19.81 -6.35
CA ASN A 48 -12.21 -20.20 -7.67
C ASN A 48 -12.45 -19.14 -8.77
N ASN A 49 -12.24 -17.87 -8.44
CA ASN A 49 -12.42 -16.73 -9.35
C ASN A 49 -13.86 -16.55 -9.89
N ASN A 50 -14.88 -17.09 -9.20
CA ASN A 50 -16.27 -17.02 -9.67
C ASN A 50 -16.99 -15.70 -9.35
N ILE A 51 -16.44 -14.87 -8.45
CA ILE A 51 -17.06 -13.60 -8.04
C ILE A 51 -16.71 -12.50 -9.03
N LEU A 52 -15.42 -12.22 -9.18
CA LEU A 52 -14.88 -11.13 -9.97
C LEU A 52 -14.56 -11.55 -11.41
N LYS A 53 -14.36 -12.86 -11.65
CA LYS A 53 -14.04 -13.43 -12.98
C LYS A 53 -12.86 -12.72 -13.64
N LEU A 54 -11.82 -12.46 -12.85
CA LEU A 54 -10.61 -11.77 -13.28
C LEU A 54 -9.91 -12.58 -14.37
N LYS A 55 -9.51 -11.93 -15.45
CA LYS A 55 -8.77 -12.57 -16.55
C LYS A 55 -7.25 -12.45 -16.40
N ALA A 56 -6.83 -11.50 -15.58
CA ALA A 56 -5.44 -11.23 -15.28
C ALA A 56 -5.31 -10.67 -13.84
N PRO A 57 -4.10 -10.63 -13.26
CA PRO A 57 -3.87 -10.01 -11.97
C PRO A 57 -4.19 -8.50 -12.01
N THR A 58 -4.65 -7.95 -10.91
CA THR A 58 -4.92 -6.51 -10.81
C THR A 58 -3.63 -5.69 -10.74
N LEU A 59 -3.68 -4.39 -11.04
CA LEU A 59 -2.50 -3.53 -11.03
C LEU A 59 -1.87 -3.42 -9.64
N ASN A 60 -2.66 -3.33 -8.58
CA ASN A 60 -2.14 -3.37 -7.20
C ASN A 60 -1.47 -4.71 -6.86
N GLN A 61 -1.87 -5.83 -7.46
CA GLN A 61 -1.16 -7.10 -7.34
C GLN A 61 0.15 -7.11 -8.12
N LEU A 62 0.12 -6.68 -9.39
CA LEU A 62 1.29 -6.63 -10.28
C LEU A 62 2.38 -5.74 -9.69
N SER A 63 2.03 -4.49 -9.38
CA SER A 63 2.94 -3.50 -8.82
C SER A 63 3.68 -4.04 -7.59
N PHE A 64 2.95 -4.59 -6.63
CA PHE A 64 3.56 -5.18 -5.45
C PHE A 64 4.45 -6.38 -5.78
N ARG A 65 4.01 -7.32 -6.63
CA ARG A 65 4.76 -8.53 -6.92
C ARG A 65 6.06 -8.25 -7.66
N LEU A 66 6.00 -7.39 -8.68
CA LEU A 66 7.15 -6.92 -9.43
C LEU A 66 8.21 -6.34 -8.49
N LYS A 67 7.80 -5.39 -7.63
CA LYS A 67 8.70 -4.78 -6.65
C LYS A 67 9.28 -5.76 -5.62
N GLN A 68 8.60 -6.86 -5.33
CA GLN A 68 9.04 -7.78 -4.27
C GLN A 68 9.84 -8.97 -4.81
N GLN A 69 9.75 -9.27 -6.11
CA GLN A 69 10.29 -10.49 -6.69
C GLN A 69 11.35 -10.26 -7.76
N ILE A 70 11.48 -9.04 -8.27
CA ILE A 70 12.54 -8.65 -9.20
C ILE A 70 13.60 -7.87 -8.44
N GLY A 71 14.87 -8.14 -8.74
CA GLY A 71 15.98 -7.37 -8.19
C GLY A 71 16.10 -7.41 -6.66
N ASN A 72 16.75 -6.38 -6.10
CA ASN A 72 16.84 -6.19 -4.65
C ASN A 72 15.97 -5.00 -4.19
N PRO A 73 14.80 -5.22 -3.56
CA PRO A 73 13.92 -4.15 -3.09
C PRO A 73 14.47 -3.31 -1.94
N ARG A 74 15.60 -3.71 -1.35
CA ARG A 74 16.34 -2.96 -0.32
C ARG A 74 17.64 -2.37 -0.86
N GLY A 75 17.87 -2.49 -2.16
CA GLY A 75 19.02 -1.92 -2.85
C GLY A 75 18.78 -0.47 -3.24
N ASP A 76 19.59 0.01 -4.17
CA ASP A 76 19.41 1.31 -4.79
C ASP A 76 18.08 1.35 -5.57
N GLU A 77 17.26 2.38 -5.32
CA GLU A 77 15.92 2.48 -5.88
C GLU A 77 15.94 2.63 -7.41
N ASP A 78 16.90 3.39 -7.96
CA ASP A 78 16.99 3.64 -9.39
C ASP A 78 17.42 2.35 -10.12
N ILE A 79 18.38 1.61 -9.56
CA ILE A 79 18.78 0.30 -10.09
C ILE A 79 17.59 -0.67 -10.07
N HIS A 80 16.88 -0.76 -8.94
CA HIS A 80 15.74 -1.68 -8.81
C HIS A 80 14.60 -1.32 -9.78
N ARG A 81 14.33 -0.03 -10.01
CA ARG A 81 13.37 0.44 -11.03
C ARG A 81 13.77 -0.02 -12.43
N MET A 82 15.05 0.12 -12.79
CA MET A 82 15.56 -0.34 -14.09
C MET A 82 15.42 -1.86 -14.26
N GLU A 83 15.70 -2.65 -13.21
CA GLU A 83 15.53 -4.11 -13.25
C GLU A 83 14.05 -4.51 -13.45
N VAL A 84 13.12 -3.85 -12.75
CA VAL A 84 11.68 -4.07 -12.92
C VAL A 84 11.22 -3.66 -14.32
N GLU A 85 11.66 -2.51 -14.82
CA GLU A 85 11.33 -2.05 -16.18
C GLU A 85 11.85 -3.01 -17.25
N ALA A 86 13.09 -3.50 -17.10
CA ALA A 86 13.64 -4.49 -18.03
C ALA A 86 12.81 -5.78 -18.07
N PHE A 87 12.38 -6.27 -16.89
CA PHE A 87 11.49 -7.41 -16.80
C PHE A 87 10.14 -7.15 -17.48
N ILE A 88 9.51 -5.99 -17.21
CA ILE A 88 8.23 -5.62 -17.83
C ILE A 88 8.39 -5.53 -19.35
N SER A 89 9.44 -4.89 -19.85
CA SER A 89 9.72 -4.76 -21.28
C SER A 89 9.83 -6.12 -21.97
N GLU A 90 10.59 -7.05 -21.37
CA GLU A 90 10.70 -8.43 -21.87
C GLU A 90 9.35 -9.14 -21.85
N TYR A 91 8.63 -9.10 -20.72
CA TYR A 91 7.37 -9.81 -20.54
C TYR A 91 6.24 -9.27 -21.45
N LEU A 92 6.20 -7.95 -21.70
CA LEU A 92 5.25 -7.35 -22.64
C LEU A 92 5.49 -7.83 -24.07
N LYS A 93 6.76 -7.98 -24.48
CA LYS A 93 7.12 -8.40 -25.84
C LYS A 93 7.00 -9.91 -26.01
N GLU A 94 7.42 -10.68 -25.01
CA GLU A 94 7.54 -12.15 -25.08
C GLU A 94 7.00 -12.79 -23.78
N PRO A 95 5.67 -12.72 -23.56
CA PRO A 95 5.05 -13.21 -22.34
C PRO A 95 5.16 -14.73 -22.22
N ASP A 96 5.49 -15.20 -21.02
CA ASP A 96 5.64 -16.61 -20.70
C ASP A 96 5.08 -16.90 -19.30
N LEU A 97 4.11 -17.82 -19.20
CA LEU A 97 3.53 -18.23 -17.92
C LEU A 97 4.58 -18.75 -16.94
N GLN A 98 5.67 -19.36 -17.42
CA GLN A 98 6.74 -19.84 -16.54
C GLN A 98 7.54 -18.71 -15.91
N LYS A 99 7.57 -17.52 -16.55
CA LYS A 99 8.19 -16.30 -16.03
C LYS A 99 7.23 -15.46 -15.19
N SER A 100 5.97 -15.88 -15.07
CA SER A 100 4.97 -15.11 -14.32
C SER A 100 5.29 -15.08 -12.83
N LEU A 101 5.19 -13.87 -12.26
CA LEU A 101 5.38 -13.60 -10.83
C LEU A 101 4.13 -13.90 -9.99
N CYS A 102 3.10 -14.49 -10.60
CA CYS A 102 1.87 -14.84 -9.90
C CYS A 102 2.06 -16.02 -8.94
N LEU A 103 1.20 -16.09 -7.93
CA LEU A 103 1.12 -17.27 -7.07
C LEU A 103 0.61 -18.47 -7.89
N LYS A 104 1.17 -19.67 -7.65
CA LYS A 104 0.78 -20.91 -8.34
C LYS A 104 -0.71 -21.21 -8.27
N ASP A 105 -1.33 -20.97 -7.11
CA ASP A 105 -2.76 -21.22 -6.92
C ASP A 105 -3.65 -20.17 -7.58
N VAL A 106 -3.08 -19.05 -8.03
CA VAL A 106 -3.79 -17.94 -8.67
C VAL A 106 -3.61 -17.98 -10.18
N ILE A 107 -2.39 -18.28 -10.67
CA ILE A 107 -2.05 -18.25 -12.10
C ILE A 107 -2.90 -19.23 -12.92
N GLN A 108 -3.38 -20.32 -12.31
CA GLN A 108 -4.27 -21.29 -12.96
C GLN A 108 -5.60 -20.69 -13.45
N TYR A 109 -5.99 -19.52 -12.94
CA TYR A 109 -7.22 -18.83 -13.32
C TYR A 109 -7.01 -17.80 -14.45
N PHE A 110 -5.79 -17.59 -14.91
CA PHE A 110 -5.45 -16.56 -15.89
C PHE A 110 -4.96 -17.15 -17.20
N ASP A 111 -5.30 -16.47 -18.29
CA ASP A 111 -4.80 -16.78 -19.62
C ASP A 111 -3.36 -16.30 -19.78
N VAL A 112 -2.66 -16.85 -20.78
CA VAL A 112 -1.37 -16.30 -21.23
C VAL A 112 -1.62 -14.88 -21.73
N MET A 113 -0.83 -13.92 -21.25
CA MET A 113 -0.88 -12.54 -21.74
C MET A 113 -0.57 -12.51 -23.25
N PRO A 114 -1.34 -11.77 -24.08
CA PRO A 114 -0.99 -11.58 -25.48
C PRO A 114 0.31 -10.76 -25.61
N SER A 115 1.13 -11.08 -26.62
CA SER A 115 2.32 -10.29 -26.93
C SER A 115 1.92 -8.89 -27.39
N MET A 116 2.61 -7.88 -26.86
CA MET A 116 2.48 -6.48 -27.24
C MET A 116 3.58 -6.04 -28.23
N LYS A 117 4.38 -6.99 -28.75
CA LYS A 117 5.49 -6.69 -29.66
C LYS A 117 4.97 -6.02 -30.94
N GLY A 118 5.39 -4.78 -31.18
CA GLY A 118 4.91 -3.96 -32.30
C GLY A 118 3.63 -3.16 -32.02
N GLU A 119 2.92 -3.46 -30.93
CA GLU A 119 1.71 -2.74 -30.49
C GLU A 119 1.99 -1.69 -29.42
N ILE A 120 3.17 -1.74 -28.79
CA ILE A 120 3.64 -0.78 -27.79
C ILE A 120 5.07 -0.31 -28.12
N SER A 121 5.32 0.99 -28.02
CA SER A 121 6.66 1.58 -28.25
C SER A 121 7.56 1.45 -27.01
N GLU A 122 8.87 1.62 -27.16
CA GLU A 122 9.79 1.64 -26.02
C GLU A 122 9.49 2.79 -25.04
N GLU A 123 9.08 3.96 -25.55
CA GLU A 123 8.68 5.11 -24.72
C GLU A 123 7.43 4.79 -23.89
N GLU A 124 6.43 4.14 -24.51
CA GLU A 124 5.23 3.70 -23.81
C GLU A 124 5.53 2.61 -22.77
N ILE A 125 6.46 1.69 -23.07
CA ILE A 125 6.93 0.68 -22.12
C ILE A 125 7.57 1.35 -20.90
N ALA A 126 8.47 2.31 -21.09
CA ALA A 126 9.12 3.01 -19.98
C ALA A 126 8.09 3.76 -19.12
N ALA A 127 7.15 4.48 -19.76
CA ALA A 127 6.11 5.23 -19.08
C ALA A 127 5.18 4.31 -18.26
N VAL A 128 4.67 3.22 -18.87
CA VAL A 128 3.77 2.30 -18.17
C VAL A 128 4.49 1.50 -17.08
N SER A 129 5.77 1.15 -17.28
CA SER A 129 6.58 0.44 -16.28
C SER A 129 6.76 1.29 -15.03
N LYS A 130 7.06 2.58 -15.19
CA LYS A 130 7.13 3.52 -14.06
C LYS A 130 5.79 3.61 -13.32
N PHE A 131 4.68 3.77 -14.06
CA PHE A 131 3.34 3.82 -13.48
C PHE A 131 3.01 2.54 -12.70
N ILE A 132 3.26 1.37 -13.29
CA ILE A 132 3.06 0.07 -12.64
C ILE A 132 3.92 -0.03 -11.38
N TYR A 133 5.19 0.36 -11.42
CA TYR A 133 6.08 0.29 -10.25
C TYR A 133 5.60 1.16 -9.07
N ASP A 134 5.05 2.34 -9.35
CA ASP A 134 4.60 3.28 -8.31
C ASP A 134 3.18 3.01 -7.80
N TYR A 135 2.38 2.25 -8.55
CA TYR A 135 0.95 2.09 -8.29
C TYR A 135 0.60 1.51 -6.92
N ASP A 136 1.31 0.49 -6.42
CA ASP A 136 1.00 -0.13 -5.12
C ASP A 136 1.05 0.91 -3.99
N LYS A 137 2.09 1.75 -3.99
CA LYS A 137 2.23 2.84 -3.02
C LYS A 137 1.12 3.87 -3.17
N LYS A 138 0.87 4.34 -4.41
CA LYS A 138 -0.24 5.27 -4.72
C LYS A 138 -1.57 4.73 -4.19
N SER A 139 -1.88 3.47 -4.49
CA SER A 139 -3.14 2.84 -4.12
C SER A 139 -3.30 2.66 -2.61
N VAL A 140 -2.23 2.34 -1.87
CA VAL A 140 -2.27 2.27 -0.41
C VAL A 140 -2.49 3.67 0.18
N ASP A 141 -1.73 4.67 -0.27
CA ASP A 141 -1.84 6.04 0.23
C ASP A 141 -3.25 6.64 0.00
N GLU A 142 -3.91 6.28 -1.10
CA GLU A 142 -5.29 6.72 -1.43
C GLU A 142 -6.38 6.05 -0.57
N HIS A 143 -6.19 4.78 -0.17
CA HIS A 143 -7.25 3.98 0.46
C HIS A 143 -7.07 3.79 1.97
N THR A 144 -5.86 4.01 2.50
CA THR A 144 -5.51 3.80 3.91
C THR A 144 -6.17 4.82 4.83
N VAL A 145 -6.09 4.58 6.15
CA VAL A 145 -6.57 5.54 7.15
C VAL A 145 -5.75 6.84 7.13
N HIS A 146 -6.40 7.94 7.45
CA HIS A 146 -5.71 9.21 7.64
C HIS A 146 -4.90 9.21 8.94
N TYR A 147 -3.60 9.44 8.84
CA TYR A 147 -2.70 9.59 9.98
C TYR A 147 -2.49 11.06 10.36
N GLU A 148 -2.47 11.35 11.66
CA GLU A 148 -2.12 12.67 12.20
C GLU A 148 -0.76 12.65 12.90
N ASN A 149 -0.18 13.82 13.16
CA ASN A 149 0.94 13.91 14.07
C ASN A 149 0.48 13.80 15.54
N PHE A 150 1.38 13.37 16.43
CA PHE A 150 1.03 13.09 17.82
C PHE A 150 0.44 14.29 18.57
N ASP A 151 1.03 15.49 18.43
CA ASP A 151 0.57 16.69 19.15
C ASP A 151 -0.84 17.12 18.74
N LYS A 152 -1.17 17.03 17.45
CA LYS A 152 -2.51 17.32 16.93
C LYS A 152 -3.48 16.21 17.35
N ALA A 153 -3.06 14.95 17.27
CA ALA A 153 -3.85 13.81 17.69
C ALA A 153 -4.22 13.89 19.18
N LEU A 154 -3.31 14.31 20.06
CA LEU A 154 -3.57 14.44 21.50
C LEU A 154 -4.60 15.55 21.80
N LYS A 155 -4.48 16.71 21.16
CA LYS A 155 -5.47 17.80 21.30
C LYS A 155 -6.85 17.35 20.81
N ARG A 156 -6.90 16.63 19.69
CA ARG A 156 -8.14 16.11 19.12
C ARG A 156 -8.73 14.98 19.96
N ALA A 157 -7.92 14.09 20.52
CA ALA A 157 -8.33 13.00 21.42
C ALA A 157 -9.04 13.56 22.66
N GLN A 158 -8.51 14.63 23.25
CA GLN A 158 -9.11 15.30 24.40
C GLN A 158 -10.47 15.93 24.06
N LYS A 159 -10.58 16.56 22.89
CA LYS A 159 -11.81 17.22 22.43
C LYS A 159 -12.90 16.23 22.01
N GLU A 160 -12.55 15.18 21.28
CA GLU A 160 -13.48 14.19 20.72
C GLU A 160 -13.71 12.99 21.64
N HIS A 161 -13.00 12.93 22.78
CA HIS A 161 -13.00 11.78 23.70
C HIS A 161 -12.64 10.45 22.99
N LYS A 162 -11.74 10.52 22.02
CA LYS A 162 -11.19 9.38 21.28
C LYS A 162 -9.85 8.96 21.83
N MET A 163 -9.47 7.71 21.60
CA MET A 163 -8.14 7.20 21.91
C MET A 163 -7.18 7.46 20.75
N ILE A 164 -5.88 7.48 21.01
CA ILE A 164 -4.86 7.53 19.98
C ILE A 164 -4.36 6.11 19.71
N MET A 165 -4.22 5.75 18.45
CA MET A 165 -3.55 4.52 18.03
C MET A 165 -2.28 4.88 17.28
N ILE A 166 -1.12 4.59 17.88
CA ILE A 166 0.19 4.73 17.23
C ILE A 166 0.52 3.43 16.52
N LYS A 167 0.75 3.48 15.22
CA LYS A 167 1.39 2.41 14.44
C LYS A 167 2.88 2.74 14.29
N ALA A 168 3.72 2.04 15.02
CA ALA A 168 5.17 2.06 14.80
C ALA A 168 5.50 1.23 13.55
N THR A 169 6.14 1.86 12.56
CA THR A 169 6.53 1.26 11.27
C THR A 169 8.03 1.45 11.01
N ALA A 170 8.54 0.87 9.92
CA ALA A 170 9.90 1.09 9.44
C ALA A 170 9.99 0.91 7.91
N GLU A 171 10.92 1.61 7.26
CA GLU A 171 11.05 1.68 5.80
C GLU A 171 11.15 0.32 5.08
N HIS A 172 11.85 -0.66 5.66
CA HIS A 172 12.03 -2.00 5.08
C HIS A 172 11.25 -3.11 5.80
N CYS A 173 10.10 -2.75 6.36
CA CYS A 173 9.24 -3.67 7.11
C CYS A 173 8.19 -4.36 6.21
N ARG A 174 8.47 -5.60 5.80
CA ARG A 174 7.54 -6.41 4.99
C ARG A 174 6.18 -6.61 5.66
N TYR A 175 6.16 -6.78 6.98
CA TYR A 175 4.90 -6.97 7.73
C TYR A 175 4.08 -5.69 7.83
N CYS A 176 4.72 -4.51 7.83
CA CYS A 176 4.06 -3.22 7.83
C CYS A 176 3.37 -2.99 6.49
N VAL A 177 4.08 -3.24 5.39
CA VAL A 177 3.50 -3.18 4.04
C VAL A 177 2.31 -4.15 3.91
N LYS A 178 2.43 -5.37 4.44
CA LYS A 178 1.29 -6.31 4.46
C LYS A 178 0.10 -5.75 5.25
N MET A 179 0.34 -5.20 6.43
CA MET A 179 -0.70 -4.61 7.27
C MET A 179 -1.41 -3.45 6.54
N ASP A 180 -0.66 -2.60 5.86
CA ASP A 180 -1.23 -1.47 5.14
C ASP A 180 -2.08 -1.90 3.96
N ARG A 181 -1.58 -2.85 3.17
CA ARG A 181 -2.27 -3.37 1.97
C ARG A 181 -3.49 -4.23 2.28
N GLU A 182 -3.57 -4.82 3.46
CA GLU A 182 -4.63 -5.78 3.79
C GLU A 182 -5.59 -5.31 4.89
N VAL A 183 -5.14 -4.48 5.83
CA VAL A 183 -5.89 -4.14 7.04
C VAL A 183 -6.17 -2.65 7.14
N MET A 184 -5.17 -1.79 6.92
CA MET A 184 -5.37 -0.35 7.07
C MET A 184 -6.23 0.27 5.96
N VAL A 185 -6.37 -0.41 4.83
CA VAL A 185 -7.27 -0.05 3.72
C VAL A 185 -8.67 -0.67 3.85
N ASP A 186 -8.90 -1.58 4.81
CA ASP A 186 -10.18 -2.29 4.93
C ASP A 186 -11.28 -1.38 5.49
N GLU A 187 -12.44 -1.33 4.82
CA GLU A 187 -13.54 -0.44 5.17
C GLU A 187 -14.17 -0.72 6.53
N LYS A 188 -14.09 -1.94 7.07
CA LYS A 188 -14.57 -2.23 8.43
C LYS A 188 -13.58 -1.69 9.46
N VAL A 189 -12.29 -1.85 9.20
CA VAL A 189 -11.20 -1.34 10.06
C VAL A 189 -11.21 0.19 10.08
N LYS A 190 -11.32 0.83 8.91
CA LYS A 190 -11.43 2.29 8.78
C LYS A 190 -12.59 2.83 9.61
N ARG A 191 -13.78 2.25 9.47
CA ARG A 191 -14.97 2.64 10.27
C ARG A 191 -14.76 2.44 11.77
N ALA A 192 -14.14 1.35 12.18
CA ALA A 192 -13.85 1.10 13.59
C ALA A 192 -12.85 2.14 14.16
N LEU A 193 -11.82 2.49 13.39
CA LEU A 193 -10.84 3.49 13.76
C LEU A 193 -11.45 4.90 13.79
N GLU A 194 -12.17 5.32 12.76
CA GLU A 194 -12.81 6.64 12.70
C GLU A 194 -13.76 6.91 13.87
N LYS A 195 -14.46 5.85 14.33
CA LYS A 195 -15.42 5.94 15.41
C LYS A 195 -14.75 6.26 16.76
N ASP A 196 -13.71 5.51 17.12
CA ASP A 196 -13.22 5.51 18.51
C ASP A 196 -11.74 5.92 18.66
N PHE A 197 -11.00 6.02 17.54
CA PHE A 197 -9.56 6.22 17.52
C PHE A 197 -9.12 7.40 16.65
N ILE A 198 -7.89 7.87 16.90
CA ILE A 198 -7.13 8.78 16.06
C ILE A 198 -5.84 8.07 15.69
N PRO A 199 -5.73 7.55 14.45
CA PRO A 199 -4.53 6.88 13.97
C PRO A 199 -3.37 7.86 13.83
N ILE A 200 -2.19 7.43 14.25
CA ILE A 200 -0.92 8.07 13.91
C ILE A 200 0.06 7.00 13.45
N GLU A 201 0.97 7.37 12.56
CA GLU A 201 2.05 6.51 12.08
C GLU A 201 3.37 7.16 12.43
N VAL A 202 4.33 6.35 12.91
CA VAL A 202 5.68 6.81 13.24
C VAL A 202 6.68 5.83 12.65
N ASP A 203 7.57 6.32 11.79
CA ASP A 203 8.69 5.55 11.25
C ASP A 203 9.85 5.57 12.25
N VAL A 204 10.00 4.48 13.00
CA VAL A 204 10.98 4.37 14.10
C VAL A 204 12.42 4.29 13.60
N SER A 205 12.65 4.23 12.29
CA SER A 205 13.97 4.38 11.69
C SER A 205 14.38 5.83 11.47
N LYS A 206 13.45 6.77 11.57
CA LYS A 206 13.64 8.20 11.28
C LYS A 206 13.45 9.10 12.49
N GLU A 207 12.54 8.71 13.39
CA GLU A 207 12.21 9.50 14.57
C GLU A 207 11.85 8.61 15.78
N ASP A 208 11.97 9.17 16.98
CA ASP A 208 11.61 8.49 18.22
C ASP A 208 10.09 8.45 18.42
N LEU A 209 9.59 7.36 19.00
CA LEU A 209 8.18 7.28 19.39
C LEU A 209 7.89 8.27 20.54
N PRO A 210 6.70 8.89 20.56
CA PRO A 210 6.32 9.81 21.62
C PRO A 210 6.17 9.10 22.97
N LEU A 211 6.16 9.87 24.05
CA LEU A 211 6.00 9.38 25.44
C LEU A 211 7.11 8.43 25.93
N GLY A 212 8.28 8.42 25.27
CA GLY A 212 9.37 7.50 25.61
C GLY A 212 9.03 6.04 25.31
N LEU A 213 8.14 5.80 24.34
CA LEU A 213 7.77 4.46 23.91
C LEU A 213 8.90 3.83 23.09
N HIS A 214 8.98 2.50 23.12
CA HIS A 214 9.93 1.73 22.33
C HIS A 214 9.24 0.53 21.67
N ALA A 215 9.56 0.31 20.41
CA ALA A 215 9.07 -0.82 19.62
C ALA A 215 10.23 -1.72 19.19
N ASP A 216 10.32 -2.91 19.79
CA ASP A 216 11.38 -3.90 19.48
C ASP A 216 11.18 -4.58 18.10
N MET A 217 10.00 -4.43 17.51
CA MET A 217 9.65 -4.97 16.20
C MET A 217 8.55 -4.13 15.55
N THR A 218 8.44 -4.22 14.23
CA THR A 218 7.43 -3.51 13.44
C THR A 218 6.60 -4.48 12.57
N PRO A 219 5.29 -4.22 12.38
CA PRO A 219 4.54 -3.13 13.02
C PRO A 219 4.30 -3.41 14.50
N THR A 220 4.22 -2.36 15.32
CA THR A 220 3.73 -2.44 16.71
C THR A 220 2.72 -1.33 16.93
N PHE A 221 1.60 -1.66 17.58
CA PHE A 221 0.52 -0.72 17.86
C PHE A 221 0.53 -0.33 19.34
N PHE A 222 0.40 0.97 19.61
CA PHE A 222 0.20 1.49 20.96
C PHE A 222 -1.13 2.21 21.04
N PHE A 223 -1.93 1.86 22.04
CA PHE A 223 -3.22 2.49 22.31
C PHE A 223 -3.10 3.37 23.53
N ILE A 224 -3.48 4.64 23.39
CA ILE A 224 -3.26 5.69 24.38
C ILE A 224 -4.59 6.42 24.61
N ASP A 225 -4.93 6.70 25.86
CA ASP A 225 -6.11 7.50 26.16
C ASP A 225 -5.88 9.01 25.96
N GLN A 226 -6.94 9.80 26.09
CA GLN A 226 -6.88 11.26 25.91
C GLN A 226 -5.98 11.99 26.93
N ASN A 227 -5.53 11.33 27.99
CA ASN A 227 -4.64 11.88 29.01
C ASN A 227 -3.18 11.44 28.80
N ALA A 228 -2.85 10.96 27.59
CA ALA A 228 -1.54 10.42 27.25
C ALA A 228 -1.13 9.19 28.08
N LYS A 229 -2.09 8.46 28.67
CA LYS A 229 -1.80 7.19 29.34
C LYS A 229 -1.84 6.04 28.35
N VAL A 230 -0.74 5.29 28.28
CA VAL A 230 -0.64 4.08 27.46
C VAL A 230 -1.53 3.00 28.08
N LEU A 231 -2.50 2.51 27.30
CA LEU A 231 -3.44 1.46 27.69
C LEU A 231 -2.91 0.09 27.30
N LYS A 232 -2.36 -0.05 26.09
CA LYS A 232 -1.91 -1.34 25.56
C LYS A 232 -0.83 -1.17 24.49
N ARG A 233 0.10 -2.14 24.47
CA ARG A 233 1.03 -2.40 23.36
C ARG A 233 0.63 -3.72 22.69
N VAL A 234 0.56 -3.73 21.37
CA VAL A 234 0.19 -4.89 20.54
C VAL A 234 1.22 -5.04 19.42
N PRO A 235 2.22 -5.93 19.55
CA PRO A 235 3.21 -6.15 18.50
C PRO A 235 2.65 -7.01 17.36
N GLY A 236 3.25 -6.89 16.18
CA GLY A 236 3.02 -7.76 15.02
C GLY A 236 1.97 -7.25 14.04
N ALA A 237 1.94 -7.90 12.87
CA ALA A 237 0.89 -7.72 11.87
C ALA A 237 -0.24 -8.72 12.09
N TRP A 238 -1.47 -8.28 11.83
CA TRP A 238 -2.70 -9.03 12.10
C TRP A 238 -3.51 -9.19 10.80
N ASN A 239 -4.50 -10.08 10.83
CA ASN A 239 -5.55 -10.09 9.81
C ASN A 239 -6.66 -9.09 10.19
N VAL A 240 -7.62 -8.86 9.28
CA VAL A 240 -8.71 -7.89 9.48
C VAL A 240 -9.55 -8.24 10.71
N GLU A 241 -9.93 -9.50 10.84
CA GLU A 241 -10.80 -9.99 11.91
C GLU A 241 -10.15 -9.83 13.30
N ASP A 242 -8.90 -10.27 13.44
CA ASP A 242 -8.12 -10.18 14.67
C ASP A 242 -7.89 -8.72 15.06
N PHE A 243 -7.58 -7.86 14.08
CA PHE A 243 -7.35 -6.44 14.35
C PHE A 243 -8.64 -5.73 14.80
N LEU A 244 -9.78 -6.06 14.21
CA LEU A 244 -11.09 -5.57 14.68
C LEU A 244 -11.39 -6.05 16.12
N GLU A 245 -11.07 -7.29 16.45
CA GLU A 245 -11.22 -7.80 17.82
C GLU A 245 -10.31 -7.05 18.80
N ILE A 246 -9.08 -6.75 18.41
CA ILE A 246 -8.15 -5.91 19.18
C ILE A 246 -8.78 -4.54 19.44
N LEU A 247 -9.25 -3.83 18.40
CA LEU A 247 -9.89 -2.52 18.54
C LEU A 247 -11.09 -2.57 19.50
N ASN A 248 -11.93 -3.59 19.38
CA ASN A 248 -13.08 -3.79 20.26
C ASN A 248 -12.67 -4.01 21.73
N LYS A 249 -11.64 -4.83 21.99
CA LYS A 249 -11.12 -5.04 23.35
C LYS A 249 -10.56 -3.75 23.94
N ILE A 250 -9.85 -2.95 23.16
CA ILE A 250 -9.33 -1.65 23.62
C ILE A 250 -10.48 -0.70 23.99
N ASN A 251 -11.55 -0.67 23.20
CA ASN A 251 -12.74 0.13 23.51
C ASN A 251 -13.42 -0.28 24.82
N GLN A 252 -13.40 -1.56 25.20
CA GLN A 252 -13.96 -2.03 26.47
C GLN A 252 -13.16 -1.53 27.68
N LEU A 253 -11.83 -1.38 27.55
CA LEU A 253 -10.97 -0.82 28.61
C LEU A 253 -11.31 0.65 28.96
N LYS A 254 -12.04 1.35 28.09
CA LYS A 254 -12.58 2.71 28.36
C LYS A 254 -13.76 2.67 29.33
N GLY A 255 -14.55 1.58 29.33
CA GLY A 255 -15.78 1.43 30.11
C GLY A 255 -15.56 1.02 31.57
N ASP A 256 -14.49 0.29 31.86
CA ASP A 256 -14.23 -0.32 33.18
C ASP A 256 -13.60 0.63 34.21
N LYS A 257 -13.40 1.91 33.86
CA LYS A 257 -12.85 2.95 34.76
C LYS A 257 -13.90 3.93 35.30
N LYS A 258 -15.17 3.52 35.40
CA LYS A 258 -16.20 4.30 36.11
C LYS A 258 -16.24 3.97 37.59
#